data_AF-A0A7L3QSW8-F1
#
_entry.id   AF-A0A7L3QSW8-F1
#
_cell.length_a   1.000
_cell.length_b   1.000
_cell.length_c   1.000
_cell.angle_alpha   90.00
_cell.angle_beta   90.00
_cell.angle_gamma   90.00
#
_symmetry.space_group_name_H-M   'P 1'
#
loop_
_entity.id
_entity.type
_entity.pdbx_description
1 polymer ?
#
loop_
_entity_poly.entity_id
_entity_poly.type
_entity_poly.pdbx_seq_one_letter_code
_entity_poly.pdbx_strand_id
1 'polypeptide(L)'
;PVGNATITPSPPAHQVRAGDPVTLRCSVQVGSAPVTFTWLHNGRAVARGPVLELGNVSVGHSGTYQCVATNQLGQDGHRVFRALSPELALEVTPQGHWNRGGVTRGHWDCRSPGVTGDPDVSLLSPAVATGLGVSLLFLVLLVGAAVGWHRWNNMGGAPPDPPAPPEEGEVLYTHVVSTQQMGASPRATTLQDPQVTYAELRGPRGRQRELSDI
;
A
#
# COMPACT_ATOMS: atom_id res chain seq x y z
N PRO A 1 -6.94 -0.25 18.49
CA PRO A 1 -6.45 -0.11 17.10
C PRO A 1 -7.65 -0.02 16.16
N VAL A 2 -7.52 0.59 14.98
CA VAL A 2 -8.61 0.56 13.98
C VAL A 2 -8.86 -0.86 13.49
N GLY A 3 -10.11 -1.21 13.27
CA GLY A 3 -10.53 -2.53 12.81
C GLY A 3 -11.93 -2.50 12.20
N ASN A 4 -12.19 -3.51 11.35
CA ASN A 4 -13.49 -3.73 10.71
C ASN A 4 -13.99 -2.48 9.96
N ALA A 5 -13.23 -2.03 8.97
CA ALA A 5 -13.68 -0.96 8.09
C ALA A 5 -14.79 -1.46 7.15
N THR A 6 -15.78 -0.63 6.88
CA THR A 6 -16.92 -0.95 6.00
C THR A 6 -17.24 0.23 5.11
N ILE A 7 -17.74 -0.07 3.90
CA ILE A 7 -18.23 0.93 2.95
C ILE A 7 -19.75 0.83 2.89
N THR A 8 -20.42 1.97 3.02
CA THR A 8 -21.86 2.11 2.84
C THR A 8 -22.13 3.02 1.64
N PRO A 9 -22.59 2.48 0.49
CA PRO A 9 -22.95 3.27 -0.68
C PRO A 9 -24.34 3.89 -0.54
N SER A 10 -24.52 5.07 -1.12
CA SER A 10 -25.80 5.77 -1.24
C SER A 10 -25.91 6.42 -2.63
N PRO A 11 -26.84 5.99 -3.51
CA PRO A 11 -27.77 4.85 -3.33
C PRO A 11 -27.03 3.49 -3.30
N PRO A 12 -27.72 2.38 -2.95
CA PRO A 12 -27.12 1.05 -3.00
C PRO A 12 -26.49 0.75 -4.38
N ALA A 13 -25.30 0.14 -4.37
CA ALA A 13 -24.41 0.05 -5.55
C ALA A 13 -25.02 -0.64 -6.79
N HIS A 14 -26.11 -1.39 -6.65
CA HIS A 14 -26.81 -2.06 -7.77
C HIS A 14 -27.81 -1.15 -8.51
N GLN A 15 -27.92 0.14 -8.16
CA GLN A 15 -28.90 1.09 -8.73
C GLN A 15 -28.26 2.34 -9.32
N VAL A 16 -27.05 2.26 -9.86
CA VAL A 16 -26.35 3.44 -10.36
C VAL A 16 -26.42 3.53 -11.88
N ARG A 17 -27.03 4.60 -12.38
CA ARG A 17 -26.98 4.98 -13.79
C ARG A 17 -25.96 6.08 -14.00
N ALA A 18 -25.43 6.17 -15.21
CA ALA A 18 -24.61 7.31 -15.57
C ALA A 18 -25.43 8.60 -15.36
N GLY A 19 -24.83 9.68 -14.91
CA GLY A 19 -25.55 10.90 -14.52
C GLY A 19 -25.96 10.96 -13.05
N ASP A 20 -26.13 9.82 -12.38
CA ASP A 20 -26.58 9.80 -10.99
C ASP A 20 -25.44 10.21 -10.04
N PRO A 21 -25.75 10.90 -8.92
CA PRO A 21 -24.81 11.11 -7.85
C PRO A 21 -24.69 9.87 -6.96
N VAL A 22 -23.46 9.52 -6.57
CA VAL A 22 -23.16 8.43 -5.64
C VAL A 22 -22.26 8.93 -4.52
N THR A 23 -22.62 8.62 -3.29
CA THR A 23 -21.80 8.87 -2.12
C THR A 23 -21.38 7.54 -1.50
N LEU A 24 -20.09 7.33 -1.32
CA LEU A 24 -19.54 6.21 -0.56
C LEU A 24 -19.06 6.71 0.79
N ARG A 25 -19.56 6.13 1.88
CA ARG A 25 -19.09 6.44 3.24
C ARG A 25 -18.30 5.27 3.81
N CYS A 26 -17.14 5.57 4.38
CA CYS A 26 -16.32 4.62 5.09
C CYS A 26 -16.47 4.80 6.61
N SER A 27 -16.69 3.69 7.31
CA SER A 27 -16.78 3.65 8.77
C SER A 27 -15.89 2.54 9.33
N VAL A 28 -15.50 2.65 10.59
CA VAL A 28 -14.81 1.59 11.35
C VAL A 28 -15.67 1.19 12.55
N GLN A 29 -15.76 -0.11 12.82
CA GLN A 29 -16.49 -0.59 14.01
C GLN A 29 -15.73 -0.33 15.31
N VAL A 30 -14.39 -0.37 15.24
CA VAL A 30 -13.50 -0.15 16.38
C VAL A 30 -12.32 0.72 15.95
N GLY A 31 -11.87 1.59 16.85
CA GLY A 31 -10.77 2.50 16.61
C GLY A 31 -10.84 3.71 17.53
N SER A 32 -9.69 4.32 17.80
CA SER A 32 -9.58 5.58 18.54
C SER A 32 -9.10 6.68 17.61
N ALA A 33 -9.60 7.89 17.84
CA ALA A 33 -9.19 9.08 17.10
C ALA A 33 -7.71 9.43 17.36
N PRO A 34 -7.04 10.10 16.41
CA PRO A 34 -7.52 10.41 15.07
C PRO A 34 -7.46 9.21 14.11
N VAL A 35 -8.51 9.04 13.30
CA VAL A 35 -8.56 8.04 12.22
C VAL A 35 -8.47 8.77 10.88
N THR A 36 -7.57 8.32 10.02
CA THR A 36 -7.47 8.82 8.64
C THR A 36 -8.01 7.78 7.67
N PHE A 37 -8.64 8.25 6.59
CA PHE A 37 -9.28 7.41 5.58
C PHE A 37 -8.69 7.70 4.20
N THR A 38 -8.40 6.65 3.44
CA THR A 38 -7.96 6.73 2.04
C THR A 38 -8.80 5.80 1.19
N TRP A 39 -9.36 6.32 0.10
CA TRP A 39 -10.16 5.56 -0.87
C TRP A 39 -9.27 5.00 -1.97
N LEU A 40 -9.48 3.74 -2.28
CA LEU A 40 -8.86 3.04 -3.39
C LEU A 40 -9.93 2.73 -4.45
N HIS A 41 -9.65 3.05 -5.71
CA HIS A 41 -10.40 2.59 -6.88
C HIS A 41 -9.46 1.74 -7.72
N ASN A 42 -9.85 0.47 -7.95
CA ASN A 42 -9.03 -0.52 -8.65
C ASN A 42 -7.58 -0.60 -8.09
N GLY A 43 -7.47 -0.58 -6.75
CA GLY A 43 -6.21 -0.63 -6.02
C GLY A 43 -5.41 0.68 -5.95
N ARG A 44 -5.86 1.76 -6.63
CA ARG A 44 -5.16 3.05 -6.65
C ARG A 44 -5.83 4.07 -5.76
N ALA A 45 -5.04 4.84 -5.02
CA ALA A 45 -5.59 5.90 -4.17
C ALA A 45 -6.22 7.02 -5.01
N VAL A 46 -7.47 7.35 -4.74
CA VAL A 46 -8.25 8.37 -5.48
C VAL A 46 -8.70 9.54 -4.61
N ALA A 47 -8.90 9.32 -3.31
CA ALA A 47 -9.37 10.36 -2.39
C ALA A 47 -8.98 10.08 -0.94
N ARG A 48 -9.14 11.08 -0.09
CA ARG A 48 -8.98 10.99 1.37
C ARG A 48 -10.24 11.48 2.08
N GLY A 49 -10.42 11.05 3.32
CA GLY A 49 -11.55 11.42 4.15
C GLY A 49 -12.63 10.34 4.23
N PRO A 50 -13.56 10.47 5.19
CA PRO A 50 -14.55 9.42 5.50
C PRO A 50 -15.63 9.26 4.42
N VAL A 51 -15.72 10.20 3.47
CA VAL A 51 -16.74 10.21 2.42
C VAL A 51 -16.08 10.48 1.08
N LEU A 52 -16.46 9.70 0.06
CA LEU A 52 -16.14 9.92 -1.35
C LEU A 52 -17.43 10.25 -2.09
N GLU A 53 -17.48 11.44 -2.69
CA GLU A 53 -18.61 11.90 -3.48
C GLU A 53 -18.29 11.82 -4.97
N LEU A 54 -19.15 11.14 -5.72
CA LEU A 54 -19.10 11.02 -7.16
C LEU A 54 -20.35 11.72 -7.71
N GLY A 55 -20.22 12.98 -8.12
CA GLY A 55 -21.37 13.84 -8.44
C GLY A 55 -22.11 13.46 -9.74
N ASN A 56 -21.38 13.36 -10.86
CA ASN A 56 -21.91 12.94 -12.15
C ASN A 56 -21.18 11.66 -12.57
N VAL A 57 -21.76 10.52 -12.20
CA VAL A 57 -21.10 9.24 -12.41
C VAL A 57 -21.14 8.87 -13.90
N SER A 58 -19.99 8.54 -14.51
CA SER A 58 -19.88 7.89 -15.82
C SER A 58 -19.50 6.41 -15.69
N VAL A 59 -19.59 5.67 -16.82
CA VAL A 59 -19.19 4.25 -16.91
C VAL A 59 -17.74 4.04 -16.43
N GLY A 60 -16.86 5.02 -16.58
CA GLY A 60 -15.46 4.96 -16.14
C GLY A 60 -15.28 4.92 -14.61
N HIS A 61 -16.29 5.29 -13.82
CA HIS A 61 -16.22 5.12 -12.36
C HIS A 61 -16.54 3.70 -11.92
N SER A 62 -16.98 2.82 -12.81
CA SER A 62 -17.19 1.41 -12.49
C SER A 62 -15.88 0.75 -12.02
N GLY A 63 -16.01 -0.28 -11.21
CA GLY A 63 -14.88 -1.06 -10.70
C GLY A 63 -14.94 -1.24 -9.20
N THR A 64 -13.81 -1.62 -8.62
CA THR A 64 -13.73 -2.02 -7.22
C THR A 64 -13.27 -0.87 -6.34
N TYR A 65 -14.07 -0.56 -5.32
CA TYR A 65 -13.73 0.41 -4.28
C TYR A 65 -13.36 -0.28 -2.98
N GLN A 66 -12.31 0.22 -2.34
CA GLN A 66 -11.93 -0.13 -0.97
C GLN A 66 -11.61 1.13 -0.19
N CYS A 67 -11.82 1.07 1.12
CA CYS A 67 -11.42 2.11 2.05
C CYS A 67 -10.32 1.57 2.96
N VAL A 68 -9.33 2.40 3.19
CA VAL A 68 -8.24 2.18 4.13
C VAL A 68 -8.41 3.13 5.30
N ALA A 69 -8.71 2.61 6.48
CA ALA A 69 -8.67 3.37 7.72
C ALA A 69 -7.33 3.15 8.42
N THR A 70 -6.70 4.21 8.93
CA THR A 70 -5.47 4.11 9.74
C THR A 70 -5.56 4.94 11.00
N ASN A 71 -4.97 4.44 12.08
CA ASN A 71 -4.72 5.23 13.29
C ASN A 71 -3.35 4.92 13.88
N GLN A 72 -2.76 5.90 14.56
CA GLN A 72 -1.47 5.79 15.25
C GLN A 72 -1.71 5.62 16.75
N LEU A 73 -1.12 4.59 17.35
CA LEU A 73 -1.21 4.33 18.79
C LEU A 73 0.16 3.93 19.35
N GLY A 74 0.29 3.93 20.67
CA GLY A 74 1.54 3.67 21.38
C GLY A 74 1.95 4.87 22.24
N GLN A 75 2.80 4.65 23.24
CA GLN A 75 3.32 5.69 24.13
C GLN A 75 4.08 6.79 23.37
N ASP A 76 4.69 6.41 22.25
CA ASP A 76 5.45 7.24 21.33
C ASP A 76 4.66 7.59 20.03
N GLY A 77 3.43 7.07 19.87
CA GLY A 77 2.60 7.31 18.69
C GLY A 77 3.11 6.68 17.39
N HIS A 78 4.16 5.86 17.43
CA HIS A 78 4.83 5.38 16.21
C HIS A 78 4.21 4.12 15.60
N ARG A 79 3.27 3.44 16.28
CA ARG A 79 2.63 2.23 15.72
C ARG A 79 1.42 2.61 14.89
N VAL A 80 1.52 2.42 13.58
CA VAL A 80 0.42 2.59 12.63
C VAL A 80 -0.38 1.30 12.54
N PHE A 81 -1.68 1.39 12.83
CA PHE A 81 -2.65 0.31 12.59
C PHE A 81 -3.46 0.64 11.35
N ARG A 82 -3.82 -0.39 10.58
CA ARG A 82 -4.53 -0.27 9.30
C ARG A 82 -5.65 -1.29 9.23
N ALA A 83 -6.83 -0.84 8.78
CA ALA A 83 -7.97 -1.69 8.47
C ALA A 83 -8.41 -1.43 7.03
N LEU A 84 -8.53 -2.48 6.22
CA LEU A 84 -9.15 -2.41 4.89
C LEU A 84 -10.61 -2.82 5.01
N SER A 85 -11.46 -2.17 4.22
CA SER A 85 -12.82 -2.65 3.99
C SER A 85 -12.82 -3.84 3.01
N PRO A 86 -13.92 -4.62 3.00
CA PRO A 86 -14.25 -5.46 1.86
C PRO A 86 -14.30 -4.66 0.56
N GLU A 87 -14.16 -5.38 -0.55
CA GLU A 87 -14.31 -4.83 -1.90
C GLU A 87 -15.78 -4.52 -2.19
N LEU A 88 -16.06 -3.29 -2.62
CA LEU A 88 -17.35 -2.88 -3.15
C LEU A 88 -17.24 -2.73 -4.67
N ALA A 89 -17.88 -3.61 -5.42
CA ALA A 89 -18.03 -3.46 -6.86
C ALA A 89 -19.12 -2.41 -7.16
N LEU A 90 -18.72 -1.32 -7.81
CA LEU A 90 -19.64 -0.32 -8.35
C LEU A 90 -19.80 -0.57 -9.85
N GLU A 91 -21.03 -0.78 -10.29
CA GLU A 91 -21.35 -0.92 -11.71
C GLU A 91 -22.25 0.25 -12.14
N VAL A 92 -21.81 0.98 -13.16
CA VAL A 92 -22.53 2.14 -13.67
C VAL A 92 -23.11 1.79 -15.03
N THR A 93 -24.44 1.77 -15.10
CA THR A 93 -25.13 1.50 -16.36
C THR A 93 -25.18 2.77 -17.23
N PRO A 94 -24.83 2.71 -18.53
CA PRO A 94 -24.94 3.86 -19.41
C PRO A 94 -26.41 4.29 -19.56
N GLN A 95 -26.66 5.60 -19.65
CA GLN A 95 -28.00 6.10 -19.98
C GLN A 95 -28.28 5.80 -21.45
N GLY A 96 -29.19 4.86 -21.72
CA GLY A 96 -29.68 4.59 -23.08
C GLY A 96 -30.56 5.73 -23.57
N HIS A 97 -30.17 6.39 -24.67
CA HIS A 97 -31.01 7.37 -25.33
C HIS A 97 -31.97 6.64 -26.29
N TRP A 98 -33.25 6.52 -25.91
CA TRP A 98 -34.28 5.97 -26.79
C TRP A 98 -34.73 7.05 -27.77
N ASN A 99 -34.23 7.02 -29.01
CA ASN A 99 -34.88 7.78 -30.07
C ASN A 99 -36.26 7.16 -30.31
N ARG A 100 -37.32 7.93 -30.06
CA ARG A 100 -38.71 7.55 -30.37
C ARG A 100 -38.91 7.55 -31.89
N GLY A 101 -38.29 6.59 -32.57
CA GLY A 101 -38.50 6.30 -33.99
C GLY A 101 -39.15 4.93 -34.11
N GLY A 102 -40.45 4.92 -34.43
CA GLY A 102 -41.23 3.79 -34.95
C GLY A 102 -40.84 2.38 -34.50
N VAL A 103 -41.53 1.86 -33.49
CA VAL A 103 -41.49 0.43 -33.15
C VAL A 103 -42.23 -0.36 -34.23
N THR A 104 -41.51 -0.88 -35.23
CA THR A 104 -41.99 -2.02 -36.02
C THR A 104 -41.17 -3.25 -35.63
N ARG A 105 -41.76 -4.04 -34.73
CA ARG A 105 -41.50 -5.47 -34.51
C ARG A 105 -40.10 -5.84 -34.01
N GLY A 106 -39.95 -5.82 -32.68
CA GLY A 106 -39.36 -6.94 -31.93
C GLY A 106 -37.88 -7.27 -32.13
N HIS A 107 -37.03 -6.30 -32.45
CA HIS A 107 -35.58 -6.50 -32.39
C HIS A 107 -34.94 -5.45 -31.47
N TRP A 108 -34.47 -5.89 -30.30
CA TRP A 108 -33.66 -5.06 -29.42
C TRP A 108 -32.23 -5.06 -29.97
N ASP A 109 -31.91 -4.10 -30.82
CA ASP A 109 -30.57 -3.92 -31.34
C ASP A 109 -29.75 -3.17 -30.26
N CYS A 110 -28.98 -3.91 -29.45
CA CYS A 110 -27.98 -3.32 -28.55
C CYS A 110 -26.78 -2.83 -29.37
N ARG A 111 -26.95 -1.72 -30.10
CA ARG A 111 -25.85 -1.05 -30.78
C ARG A 111 -25.21 -0.08 -29.80
N SER A 112 -23.98 -0.39 -29.39
CA SER A 112 -23.08 0.53 -28.68
C SER A 112 -23.12 1.91 -29.37
N PRO A 113 -23.05 3.04 -28.65
CA PRO A 113 -22.77 4.32 -29.30
C PRO A 113 -21.46 4.13 -30.07
N GLY A 114 -21.56 4.16 -31.40
CA GLY A 114 -20.38 4.09 -32.25
C GLY A 114 -19.47 5.23 -31.83
N VAL A 115 -18.25 4.90 -31.41
CA VAL A 115 -17.12 5.80 -31.56
C VAL A 115 -16.95 6.01 -33.07
N THR A 116 -17.71 6.94 -33.63
CA THR A 116 -17.41 7.52 -34.94
C THR A 116 -16.20 8.42 -34.74
N GLY A 117 -15.03 7.78 -34.68
CA GLY A 117 -13.78 8.44 -35.03
C GLY A 117 -13.79 8.58 -36.54
N ASP A 118 -13.90 9.82 -37.00
CA ASP A 118 -13.75 10.23 -38.39
C ASP A 118 -12.52 9.59 -39.04
N PRO A 119 -12.63 8.99 -40.24
CA PRO A 119 -11.52 8.91 -41.15
C PRO A 119 -11.56 10.13 -42.07
N ASP A 120 -11.19 11.30 -41.56
CA ASP A 120 -10.81 12.39 -42.46
C ASP A 120 -9.38 12.13 -42.93
N VAL A 121 -9.26 11.19 -43.87
CA VAL A 121 -8.01 10.91 -44.59
C VAL A 121 -7.93 11.93 -45.70
N SER A 122 -7.43 13.12 -45.37
CA SER A 122 -7.05 14.12 -46.35
C SER A 122 -5.79 14.86 -45.91
N LEU A 123 -4.73 14.57 -46.67
CA LEU A 123 -3.58 15.43 -46.96
C LEU A 123 -2.38 15.34 -46.00
N LEU A 124 -1.46 14.49 -46.43
CA LEU A 124 -0.01 14.54 -46.24
C LEU A 124 0.50 15.98 -46.02
N SER A 125 0.92 16.27 -44.79
CA SER A 125 1.80 17.40 -44.50
C SER A 125 3.25 16.90 -44.64
N PRO A 126 4.14 17.58 -45.41
CA PRO A 126 5.53 17.17 -45.57
C PRO A 126 6.32 17.61 -44.34
N ALA A 127 6.20 16.87 -43.24
CA ALA A 127 6.92 17.21 -42.01
C ALA A 127 7.45 15.99 -41.23
N VAL A 128 7.60 14.83 -41.88
CA VAL A 128 8.31 13.68 -41.29
C VAL A 128 9.39 13.18 -42.24
N ALA A 129 10.38 14.05 -42.48
CA ALA A 129 11.63 13.69 -43.16
C ALA A 129 12.84 13.73 -42.21
N THR A 130 12.63 13.50 -40.91
CA THR A 130 13.72 13.48 -39.89
C THR A 130 13.80 12.18 -39.08
N GLY A 131 13.11 11.12 -39.50
CA GLY A 131 13.14 9.84 -38.78
C GLY A 131 14.36 8.95 -39.05
N LEU A 132 14.96 9.01 -40.24
CA LEU A 132 16.10 8.15 -40.59
C LEU A 132 17.42 8.68 -40.07
N GLY A 133 17.61 10.02 -40.06
CA GLY A 133 18.84 10.65 -39.57
C GLY A 133 19.01 10.54 -38.06
N VAL A 134 17.93 10.66 -37.29
CA VAL A 134 17.99 10.59 -35.82
C VAL A 134 18.22 9.15 -35.35
N SER A 135 17.60 8.16 -36.00
CA SER A 135 17.87 6.74 -35.73
C SER A 135 19.30 6.33 -36.08
N LEU A 136 19.84 6.79 -37.22
CA LEU A 136 21.23 6.53 -37.59
C LEU A 136 22.22 7.19 -36.61
N LEU A 137 21.97 8.44 -36.19
CA LEU A 137 22.79 9.12 -35.20
C LEU A 137 22.76 8.40 -33.84
N PHE A 138 21.59 7.94 -33.40
CA PHE A 138 21.44 7.19 -32.16
C PHE A 138 22.18 5.85 -32.21
N LEU A 139 22.10 5.12 -33.32
CA LEU A 139 22.85 3.87 -33.52
C LEU A 139 24.37 4.11 -33.51
N VAL A 140 24.86 5.17 -34.14
CA VAL A 140 26.29 5.53 -34.14
C VAL A 140 26.76 5.86 -32.72
N LEU A 141 25.97 6.60 -31.94
CA LEU A 141 26.29 6.91 -30.53
C LEU A 141 26.30 5.65 -29.65
N LEU A 142 25.34 4.74 -29.83
CA LEU A 142 25.30 3.47 -29.09
C LEU A 142 26.52 2.58 -29.40
N VAL A 143 26.89 2.45 -30.68
CA VAL A 143 28.08 1.69 -31.07
C VAL A 143 29.36 2.35 -30.53
N GLY A 144 29.46 3.67 -30.58
CA GLY A 144 30.57 4.42 -30.00
C GLY A 144 30.72 4.21 -28.49
N ALA A 145 29.61 4.27 -27.75
CA ALA A 145 29.59 4.02 -26.31
C ALA A 145 29.98 2.57 -25.98
N ALA A 146 29.50 1.58 -26.74
CA ALA A 146 29.84 0.17 -26.54
C ALA A 146 31.33 -0.11 -26.80
N VAL A 147 31.90 0.45 -27.87
CA VAL A 147 33.34 0.32 -28.17
C VAL A 147 34.19 1.04 -27.12
N GLY A 148 33.79 2.23 -26.69
CA GLY A 148 34.44 2.97 -25.62
C GLY A 148 34.44 2.20 -24.30
N TRP A 149 33.30 1.63 -23.93
CA TRP A 149 33.16 0.77 -22.75
C TRP A 149 34.04 -0.48 -22.83
N HIS A 150 34.05 -1.15 -23.98
CA HIS A 150 34.89 -2.34 -24.18
C HIS A 150 36.39 -2.00 -24.08
N ARG A 151 36.82 -0.85 -24.62
CA ARG A 151 38.21 -0.38 -24.48
C ARG A 151 38.55 -0.01 -23.04
N TRP A 152 37.64 0.63 -22.31
CA TRP A 152 37.82 0.94 -20.90
C TRP A 152 37.99 -0.33 -20.06
N ASN A 153 37.13 -1.31 -20.28
CA ASN A 153 37.18 -2.58 -19.54
C ASN A 153 38.47 -3.37 -19.83
N ASN A 154 38.99 -3.30 -21.06
CA ASN A 154 40.28 -3.90 -21.43
C ASN A 154 41.50 -3.08 -20.98
N MET A 155 41.32 -1.82 -20.58
CA MET A 155 42.37 -0.97 -20.01
C MET A 155 42.39 -1.01 -18.48
N GLY A 156 41.71 -1.99 -17.86
CA GLY A 156 41.84 -2.30 -16.44
C GLY A 156 43.28 -2.64 -16.10
N GLY A 157 44.06 -1.62 -15.73
CA GLY A 157 45.34 -1.77 -15.08
C GLY A 157 45.21 -2.65 -13.85
N ALA A 158 46.27 -3.39 -13.55
CA ALA A 158 46.32 -4.30 -12.41
C ALA A 158 45.83 -3.60 -11.13
N PRO A 159 44.98 -4.24 -10.32
CA PRO A 159 44.58 -3.67 -9.03
C PRO A 159 45.84 -3.46 -8.17
N PRO A 160 45.91 -2.39 -7.35
CA PRO A 160 46.98 -2.23 -6.39
C PRO A 160 46.95 -3.41 -5.40
N ASP A 161 48.13 -3.93 -5.07
CA ASP A 161 48.28 -5.01 -4.09
C ASP A 161 47.60 -4.64 -2.76
N PRO A 162 46.93 -5.58 -2.09
CA PRO A 162 46.33 -5.33 -0.79
C PRO A 162 47.43 -4.96 0.24
N PRO A 163 47.13 -4.06 1.19
CA PRO A 163 48.08 -3.74 2.25
C PRO A 163 48.38 -4.99 3.09
N ALA A 164 49.65 -5.14 3.46
CA ALA A 164 50.11 -6.23 4.32
C ALA A 164 49.30 -6.27 5.63
N PRO A 165 49.03 -7.47 6.19
CA PRO A 165 48.32 -7.59 7.46
C PRO A 165 49.11 -6.93 8.60
N PRO A 166 48.44 -6.28 9.56
CA PRO A 166 49.11 -5.70 10.72
C PRO A 166 49.72 -6.81 11.59
N GLU A 167 50.96 -6.59 12.03
CA GLU A 167 51.62 -7.47 12.99
C GLU A 167 50.85 -7.52 14.32
N GLU A 168 50.77 -8.73 14.88
CA GLU A 168 50.14 -9.02 16.17
C GLU A 168 50.76 -8.15 17.27
N GLY A 169 49.94 -7.28 17.86
CA GLY A 169 50.36 -6.37 18.92
C GLY A 169 49.24 -6.09 19.90
N GLU A 170 49.18 -6.94 20.93
CA GLU A 170 48.72 -6.68 22.29
C GLU A 170 47.31 -6.09 22.49
N VAL A 171 46.33 -6.97 22.72
CA VAL A 171 45.01 -6.61 23.27
C VAL A 171 45.19 -6.26 24.75
N LEU A 172 45.31 -4.97 25.06
CA LEU A 172 45.24 -4.47 26.43
C LEU A 172 43.77 -4.48 26.89
N TYR A 173 43.36 -5.54 27.58
CA TYR A 173 42.06 -5.57 28.25
C TYR A 173 42.03 -4.49 29.33
N THR A 174 41.20 -3.46 29.16
CA THR A 174 40.92 -2.50 30.24
C THR A 174 40.10 -3.21 31.33
N HIS A 175 40.74 -3.51 32.46
CA HIS A 175 40.05 -3.99 33.65
C HIS A 175 39.17 -2.86 34.20
N VAL A 176 37.85 -3.01 34.13
CA VAL A 176 36.92 -2.12 34.84
C VAL A 176 37.02 -2.43 36.32
N VAL A 177 37.71 -1.57 37.08
CA VAL A 177 37.74 -1.63 38.54
C VAL A 177 36.42 -1.06 39.06
N SER A 178 35.51 -1.94 39.49
CA SER A 178 34.32 -1.55 40.24
C SER A 178 34.72 -1.28 41.69
N THR A 179 34.66 -0.02 42.14
CA THR A 179 34.87 0.33 43.55
C THR A 179 33.62 -0.04 44.34
N GLN A 180 33.60 -1.24 44.92
CA GLN A 180 32.58 -1.63 45.89
C GLN A 180 33.04 -1.24 47.30
N GLN A 181 32.26 -0.39 47.97
CA GLN A 181 32.53 0.05 49.34
C GLN A 181 32.38 -1.13 50.30
N MET A 182 33.38 -1.31 51.16
CA MET A 182 33.50 -2.43 52.10
C MET A 182 32.32 -2.50 53.07
N GLY A 183 31.75 -3.70 53.16
CA GLY A 183 30.82 -4.11 54.20
C GLY A 183 30.89 -5.62 54.42
N ALA A 184 32.00 -6.07 55.04
CA ALA A 184 32.15 -7.30 55.84
C ALA A 184 31.77 -8.70 55.28
N SER A 185 32.82 -9.51 55.02
CA SER A 185 33.08 -10.90 55.55
C SER A 185 32.10 -12.07 55.27
N PRO A 186 32.53 -13.35 55.35
CA PRO A 186 32.51 -14.22 54.19
C PRO A 186 31.70 -15.52 54.39
N ARG A 187 31.13 -16.07 53.31
CA ARG A 187 31.04 -17.53 53.15
C ARG A 187 30.77 -17.92 51.70
N ALA A 188 31.63 -18.79 51.20
CA ALA A 188 31.52 -19.40 49.89
C ALA A 188 30.28 -20.30 49.82
N THR A 189 29.50 -20.17 48.75
CA THR A 189 28.64 -21.23 48.25
C THR A 189 28.65 -21.20 46.73
N THR A 190 29.20 -22.30 46.19
CA THR A 190 28.98 -22.97 44.90
C THR A 190 28.04 -22.32 43.87
N LEU A 191 28.52 -22.33 42.62
CA LEU A 191 27.79 -21.98 41.40
C LEU A 191 26.59 -22.94 41.21
N GLN A 192 25.39 -22.47 41.53
CA GLN A 192 24.14 -23.16 41.23
C GLN A 192 23.52 -22.55 39.96
N ASP A 193 23.28 -23.43 38.99
CA ASP A 193 22.48 -23.29 37.77
C ASP A 193 21.20 -22.44 37.98
N PRO A 194 20.84 -21.50 37.07
CA PRO A 194 19.70 -20.61 37.28
C PRO A 194 18.38 -21.38 37.27
N GLN A 195 17.74 -21.49 38.43
CA GLN A 195 16.39 -22.02 38.57
C GLN A 195 15.37 -21.02 37.99
N VAL A 196 14.60 -21.48 37.00
CA VAL A 196 13.46 -20.78 36.43
C VAL A 196 12.31 -20.80 37.44
N THR A 197 12.01 -19.68 38.08
CA THR A 197 10.86 -19.51 38.97
C THR A 197 9.70 -18.84 38.23
N TYR A 198 8.59 -19.57 38.06
CA TYR A 198 7.33 -19.02 37.59
C TYR A 198 6.61 -18.34 38.77
N ALA A 199 6.26 -17.06 38.64
CA ALA A 199 5.48 -16.36 39.64
C ALA A 199 3.98 -16.70 39.46
N GLU A 200 3.39 -17.30 40.48
CA GLU A 200 1.96 -17.64 40.51
C GLU A 200 1.15 -16.41 40.94
N LEU A 201 0.39 -15.84 40.01
CA LEU A 201 -0.50 -14.71 40.26
C LEU A 201 -1.70 -15.17 41.09
N ARG A 202 -1.79 -14.73 42.36
CA ARG A 202 -2.98 -14.95 43.20
C ARG A 202 -4.17 -14.19 42.63
N GLY A 203 -5.12 -14.92 42.05
CA GLY A 203 -6.42 -14.40 41.64
C GLY A 203 -7.32 -14.02 42.84
N PRO A 204 -8.31 -13.13 42.63
CA PRO A 204 -9.18 -12.64 43.71
C PRO A 204 -10.20 -13.71 44.13
N ARG A 205 -10.43 -13.81 45.44
CA ARG A 205 -11.33 -14.79 46.09
C ARG A 205 -12.77 -14.69 45.55
N GLY A 206 -13.17 -15.66 44.75
CA GLY A 206 -14.56 -15.91 44.37
C GLY A 206 -15.32 -16.56 45.53
N ARG A 207 -16.41 -15.90 45.95
CA ARG A 207 -17.39 -16.35 46.94
C ARG A 207 -18.18 -17.53 46.35
N GLN A 208 -18.24 -18.66 47.04
CA GLN A 208 -19.11 -19.79 46.68
C GLN A 208 -20.58 -19.31 46.66
N ARG A 209 -21.28 -19.47 45.53
CA ARG A 209 -22.75 -19.40 45.48
C ARG A 209 -23.29 -20.78 45.85
N GLU A 210 -24.16 -20.80 46.85
CA GLU A 210 -24.88 -21.98 47.32
C GLU A 210 -26.04 -22.30 46.37
N LEU A 211 -26.26 -23.59 46.13
CA LEU A 211 -27.20 -24.13 45.15
C LEU A 211 -28.55 -24.41 45.83
N SER A 212 -29.32 -23.36 46.09
CA SER A 212 -30.74 -23.48 46.50
C SER A 212 -31.46 -22.15 46.26
N ASP A 213 -31.68 -21.84 44.99
CA ASP A 213 -32.77 -21.01 44.46
C ASP A 213 -32.67 -21.08 42.93
N ILE A 214 -33.31 -22.11 42.36
CA ILE A 214 -34.02 -22.22 41.06
C ILE A 214 -34.38 -23.69 40.87
#